data_AF-A0A4R4QE83-F1
#
_entry.id   AF-A0A4R4QE83-F1
#
_cell.length_a   1.000
_cell.length_b   1.000
_cell.length_c   1.000
_cell.angle_alpha   90.00
_cell.angle_beta   90.00
_cell.angle_gamma   90.00
#
_symmetry.space_group_name_H-M   'P 1'
#
loop_
_entity.id
_entity.type
_entity.pdbx_description
1 polymer ?
#
loop_
_entity_poly.entity_id
_entity_poly.type
_entity_poly.pdbx_seq_one_letter_code
_entity_poly.pdbx_strand_id
1 'polypeptide(L)'
;MGGVDWARASSETAKHGLAPLSGSAPTVSVIGYTLGGGQSPVLGRSQGYAADHVRRIEVVTANGELRQATADREPDLFWWT
;
A
#
# COMPACT_ATOMS: atom_id res chain seq x y z
N MET A 1 15.24 -3.42 -1.30
CA MET A 1 14.26 -2.92 -0.31
C MET A 1 13.33 -4.07 0.03
N GLY A 2 13.38 -4.56 1.27
CA GLY A 2 12.65 -5.77 1.68
C GLY A 2 11.13 -5.55 1.67
N GLY A 3 10.38 -6.56 1.24
CA GLY A 3 8.93 -6.52 1.11
C GLY A 3 8.43 -7.27 -0.12
N VAL A 4 7.12 -7.23 -0.36
CA VAL A 4 6.47 -7.78 -1.56
C VAL A 4 6.56 -6.75 -2.69
N ASP A 5 6.89 -7.21 -3.90
CA ASP A 5 6.82 -6.40 -5.13
C ASP A 5 5.48 -6.57 -5.84
N TRP A 6 5.18 -5.69 -6.79
CA TRP A 6 3.93 -5.76 -7.54
C TRP A 6 3.82 -7.03 -8.40
N ALA A 7 4.93 -7.60 -8.87
CA ALA A 7 4.93 -8.88 -9.60
C ALA A 7 4.29 -9.98 -8.75
N ARG A 8 4.75 -10.13 -7.51
CA ARG A 8 4.26 -11.14 -6.58
C ARG A 8 2.84 -10.84 -6.12
N ALA A 9 2.53 -9.59 -5.77
CA ALA A 9 1.18 -9.21 -5.35
C ALA A 9 0.13 -9.41 -6.47
N SER A 10 0.46 -9.04 -7.71
CA SER A 10 -0.41 -9.24 -8.87
C SER A 10 -0.61 -10.73 -9.18
N SER A 11 0.44 -11.55 -9.07
CA SER A 11 0.33 -13.00 -9.25
C SER A 11 -0.63 -13.63 -8.24
N GLU A 12 -0.55 -13.24 -6.96
CA GLU A 12 -1.45 -13.76 -5.92
C GLU A 12 -2.89 -13.30 -6.11
N THR A 13 -3.12 -12.01 -6.38
CA THR A 13 -4.47 -11.46 -6.59
C THR A 13 -5.14 -12.00 -7.87
N ALA A 14 -4.37 -12.26 -8.92
CA ALA A 14 -4.88 -12.84 -10.16
C ALA A 14 -5.48 -14.24 -9.97
N LYS A 15 -4.98 -15.03 -9.01
CA LYS A 15 -5.58 -16.34 -8.65
C LYS A 15 -7.03 -16.22 -8.16
N HIS A 16 -7.40 -15.03 -7.70
CA HIS A 16 -8.76 -14.70 -7.25
C HIS A 16 -9.54 -13.87 -8.27
N GLY A 17 -9.01 -13.66 -9.48
CA GLY A 17 -9.64 -12.82 -10.51
C GLY A 17 -9.62 -11.32 -10.16
N LEU A 18 -8.74 -10.90 -9.25
CA LEU A 18 -8.62 -9.52 -8.80
C LEU A 18 -7.41 -8.84 -9.44
N ALA A 19 -7.54 -7.52 -9.69
CA ALA A 19 -6.45 -6.67 -10.16
C ALA A 19 -6.08 -5.66 -9.07
N PRO A 20 -4.81 -5.57 -8.67
CA PRO A 20 -4.38 -4.57 -7.68
C PRO A 20 -4.21 -3.18 -8.33
N LEU A 21 -4.20 -2.15 -7.50
CA LEU A 21 -3.87 -0.77 -7.90
C LEU A 21 -2.35 -0.58 -8.07
N SER A 22 -1.71 -1.40 -8.90
CA SER A 22 -0.26 -1.37 -9.11
C SER A 22 0.16 -0.29 -10.12
N GLY A 23 1.44 0.09 -10.04
CA GLY A 23 2.12 0.85 -11.10
C GLY A 23 2.50 0.00 -12.30
N SER A 24 3.10 0.62 -13.33
CA SER A 24 3.54 -0.09 -14.55
C SER A 24 4.76 -0.98 -14.34
N ALA A 25 5.58 -0.68 -13.33
CA ALA A 25 6.83 -1.40 -13.08
C ALA A 25 6.60 -2.52 -12.05
N PRO A 26 6.75 -3.81 -12.45
CA PRO A 26 6.39 -4.95 -11.59
C PRO A 26 7.36 -5.16 -10.42
N THR A 27 8.59 -4.66 -10.53
CA THR A 27 9.64 -4.79 -9.50
C THR A 27 9.55 -3.74 -8.40
N VAL A 28 8.66 -2.75 -8.54
CA VAL A 28 8.47 -1.72 -7.52
C VAL A 28 7.82 -2.35 -6.29
N SER A 29 8.34 -1.98 -5.11
CA SER A 29 7.80 -2.40 -3.82
C SER A 29 6.36 -1.91 -3.64
N VAL A 30 5.48 -2.80 -3.17
CA VAL A 30 4.09 -2.45 -2.81
C VAL A 30 4.06 -1.37 -1.73
N ILE A 31 4.89 -1.52 -0.68
CA ILE A 31 4.91 -0.63 0.47
C ILE A 31 5.37 0.77 0.05
N GLY A 32 6.55 0.89 -0.55
CA GLY A 32 7.11 2.19 -0.94
C GLY A 32 6.23 2.93 -1.95
N TYR A 33 5.62 2.20 -2.89
CA TYR A 33 4.68 2.77 -3.85
C TYR A 33 3.41 3.31 -3.17
N THR A 34 2.84 2.55 -2.24
CA THR A 34 1.59 2.91 -1.56
C THR A 34 1.80 4.08 -0.59
N LEU A 35 2.89 4.08 0.18
CA LEU A 35 3.20 5.18 1.10
C LEU A 35 3.50 6.51 0.36
N GLY A 36 3.93 6.44 -0.90
CA GLY A 36 4.06 7.61 -1.78
C GLY A 36 2.78 8.01 -2.51
N GLY A 37 1.63 7.42 -2.19
CA GLY A 37 0.35 7.63 -2.86
C GLY A 37 0.00 6.47 -3.79
N GLY A 38 0.82 6.22 -4.80
CA GLY A 38 0.66 5.06 -5.69
C GLY A 38 -0.44 5.23 -6.75
N GLN A 39 -0.13 5.98 -7.81
CA GLN A 39 -1.04 6.20 -8.94
C GLN A 39 -1.02 5.02 -9.92
N SER A 40 -2.15 4.31 -10.05
CA SER A 40 -2.27 3.27 -11.08
C SER A 40 -2.52 3.91 -12.46
N PRO A 41 -1.78 3.51 -13.51
CA PRO A 41 -2.00 4.01 -14.88
C PRO A 41 -3.34 3.58 -15.46
N VAL A 42 -3.85 2.41 -15.06
CA VAL A 42 -5.06 1.80 -15.64
C VAL A 42 -6.28 2.07 -14.76
N LEU A 43 -6.14 1.89 -13.45
CA LEU A 43 -7.25 1.94 -12.51
C LEU A 43 -7.35 3.25 -11.75
N GLY A 44 -6.28 4.05 -11.70
CA GLY A 44 -6.24 5.16 -10.75
C GLY A 44 -7.17 6.32 -11.09
N ARG A 45 -7.65 6.43 -12.34
CA ARG A 45 -8.71 7.39 -12.71
C ARG A 45 -10.08 7.00 -12.13
N SER A 46 -10.37 5.71 -12.04
CA SER A 46 -11.67 5.20 -11.57
C SER A 46 -11.66 4.78 -10.11
N GLN A 47 -10.49 4.51 -9.53
CA GLN A 47 -10.34 3.95 -8.18
C GLN A 47 -9.51 4.83 -7.23
N GLY A 48 -8.90 5.93 -7.70
CA GLY A 48 -8.04 6.78 -6.86
C GLY A 48 -6.62 6.23 -6.67
N TYR A 49 -5.95 6.69 -5.63
CA TYR A 49 -4.59 6.29 -5.29
C TYR A 49 -4.58 4.97 -4.52
N ALA A 50 -3.53 4.18 -4.64
CA ALA A 50 -3.36 2.96 -3.84
C ALA A 50 -3.40 3.26 -2.32
N ALA A 51 -2.88 4.42 -1.91
CA ALA A 51 -2.94 4.91 -0.52
C ALA A 51 -4.38 5.04 0.01
N ASP A 52 -5.34 5.44 -0.84
CA ASP A 52 -6.75 5.62 -0.44
C ASP A 52 -7.41 4.28 -0.04
N HIS A 53 -6.80 3.15 -0.42
CA HIS A 53 -7.31 1.80 -0.13
C HIS A 53 -6.60 1.13 1.05
N VAL A 54 -5.65 1.82 1.70
CA VAL A 54 -5.00 1.31 2.92
C VAL A 54 -6.02 1.34 4.07
N ARG A 55 -6.12 0.21 4.80
CA ARG A 55 -7.03 0.09 5.96
C ARG A 55 -6.31 0.06 7.29
N ARG A 56 -5.06 -0.36 7.28
CA ARG A 56 -4.25 -0.59 8.47
C ARG A 56 -2.78 -0.58 8.11
N ILE A 57 -1.97 0.01 8.98
CA ILE A 57 -0.52 0.02 8.90
C ILE A 57 0.02 -0.60 10.18
N GLU A 58 0.92 -1.57 10.03
CA GLU A 58 1.76 -2.07 11.13
C GLU A 58 3.16 -1.52 10.92
N VAL A 59 3.62 -0.69 11.84
CA VAL A 59 4.85 0.11 11.70
C VAL A 59 5.68 0.03 12.96
N VAL A 60 6.99 -0.08 12.79
CA VAL A 60 7.95 0.09 13.89
C VAL A 60 8.35 1.56 13.93
N THR A 61 8.03 2.24 15.03
CA THR A 61 8.33 3.67 15.22
C THR A 61 9.80 3.90 15.55
N ALA A 62 10.25 5.16 15.54
CA ALA A 62 11.66 5.52 15.75
C ALA A 62 12.20 5.10 17.15
N ASN A 63 11.32 4.94 18.13
CA ASN A 63 11.63 4.40 19.46
C ASN A 63 11.69 2.86 19.51
N GLY A 64 11.50 2.16 18.38
CA GLY A 64 11.56 0.70 18.29
C GLY A 64 10.26 -0.03 18.64
N GLU A 65 9.16 0.69 18.88
CA GLU A 65 7.88 0.07 19.24
C GLU A 65 7.07 -0.37 18.01
N LEU A 66 6.48 -1.57 18.06
CA LEU A 66 5.52 -2.00 17.04
C LEU A 66 4.15 -1.37 17.32
N ARG A 67 3.67 -0.57 16.38
CA ARG A 67 2.36 0.09 16.41
C ARG A 67 1.47 -0.44 15.31
N GLN A 68 0.16 -0.42 15.58
CA GLN A 68 -0.87 -0.75 14.60
C GLN A 68 -1.81 0.45 14.50
N ALA A 69 -1.74 1.15 13.37
CA ALA A 69 -2.54 2.33 13.10
C ALA A 69 -3.65 2.03 12.09
N THR A 70 -4.82 2.61 12.33
CA THR A 70 -5.96 2.65 11.40
C THR A 70 -6.51 4.08 11.38
N ALA A 71 -7.45 4.38 10.49
CA ALA A 71 -8.09 5.70 10.45
C ALA A 71 -8.77 6.06 11.80
N ASP A 72 -9.20 5.07 12.58
CA ASP A 72 -9.90 5.27 13.87
C ASP A 72 -8.98 5.11 15.09
N ARG A 73 -7.78 4.54 14.91
CA ARG A 73 -6.82 4.24 15.99
C ARG A 73 -5.45 4.78 15.60
N GLU A 74 -4.98 5.77 16.37
CA GLU A 74 -3.76 6.53 16.06
C GLU A 74 -3.85 7.20 14.67
N PRO A 75 -4.88 8.04 14.43
CA PRO A 75 -5.12 8.68 13.14
C PRO A 75 -3.93 9.55 12.70
N ASP A 76 -3.25 10.20 13.64
CA ASP A 76 -2.06 11.02 13.36
C ASP A 76 -0.92 10.16 12.78
N LEU A 77 -0.76 8.91 13.25
CA LEU A 77 0.22 7.97 12.71
C LEU A 77 -0.24 7.37 11.36
N PHE A 78 -1.55 7.22 11.16
CA PHE A 78 -2.12 6.68 9.93
C PHE A 78 -2.09 7.69 8.78
N TRP A 79 -2.34 8.97 9.05
CA TRP A 79 -2.41 10.06 8.06
C TRP A 79 -1.16 10.94 8.01
N TRP A 80 -0.26 10.84 9.00
CA TRP A 80 0.90 11.72 9.17
C TRP A 80 0.52 13.21 9.26
N THR A 81 -0.54 13.52 10.01
CA THR A 81 -1.00 14.89 10.33
C THR A 81 -0.61 15.33 11.73
#